data_AF-A0A9D5GNV4-F1
#
_entry.id   AF-A0A9D5GNV4-F1
#
_cell.length_a   1.000
_cell.length_b   1.000
_cell.length_c   1.000
_cell.angle_alpha   90.00
_cell.angle_beta   90.00
_cell.angle_gamma   90.00
#
_symmetry.space_group_name_H-M   'P 1'
#
loop_
_entity.id
_entity.type
_entity.pdbx_description
1 polymer ?
#
loop_
_entity_poly.entity_id
_entity_poly.type
_entity_poly.pdbx_seq_one_letter_code
_entity_poly.pdbx_strand_id
1 'polypeptide(L)'
;MNKNQKRATQSPWDIQINNVKFELKTATEDTHGKFQFNHLRYHREYQAVLCLGVSPNALYFNLWSKADITTGKAGKLVSMEKSTSASYKLTKSKDDLFHLNVFEQKIREFTNDFE
;
A
#
# COMPACT_ATOMS: atom_id res chain seq x y z
N MET A 1 28.73 28.54 -9.89
CA MET A 1 27.58 27.85 -9.25
C MET A 1 26.87 26.98 -10.29
N ASN A 2 27.02 25.66 -10.21
CA ASN A 2 26.43 24.72 -11.19
C ASN A 2 24.91 24.61 -11.00
N LYS A 3 24.13 25.21 -11.92
CA LYS A 3 22.66 25.14 -11.97
C LYS A 3 22.16 23.93 -12.78
N ASN A 4 22.59 22.70 -12.46
CA ASN A 4 22.14 21.53 -13.21
C ASN A 4 21.98 20.25 -12.37
N GLN A 5 21.49 20.36 -11.14
CA GLN A 5 20.84 19.20 -10.51
C GLN A 5 19.39 19.15 -10.99
N LYS A 6 19.12 18.36 -12.04
CA LYS A 6 17.76 17.87 -12.31
C LYS A 6 17.27 17.26 -10.99
N ARG A 7 16.26 17.85 -10.35
CA ARG A 7 15.55 17.19 -9.26
C ARG A 7 15.18 15.81 -9.77
N ALA A 8 15.64 14.75 -9.09
CA ALA A 8 15.14 13.42 -9.36
C ALA A 8 13.62 13.50 -9.24
N THR A 9 12.91 13.42 -10.36
CA THR A 9 11.46 13.38 -10.36
C THR A 9 11.09 12.12 -9.62
N GLN A 10 10.54 12.27 -8.42
CA GLN A 10 10.14 11.14 -7.60
C GLN A 10 9.16 10.29 -8.40
N SER A 11 9.44 9.00 -8.53
CA SER A 11 8.53 8.06 -9.19
C SER A 11 7.14 8.12 -8.54
N PRO A 12 6.05 7.91 -9.31
CA PRO A 12 4.70 7.93 -8.75
C PRO A 12 4.39 6.69 -7.87
N TRP A 13 5.30 5.73 -7.82
CA TRP A 13 5.28 4.48 -7.06
C TRP A 13 6.53 4.39 -6.17
N ASP A 14 6.46 3.60 -5.11
CA ASP A 14 7.51 3.53 -4.07
C ASP A 14 8.50 2.38 -4.30
N ILE A 15 8.01 1.22 -4.78
CA ILE A 15 8.83 0.03 -5.03
C ILE A 15 8.33 -0.74 -6.25
N GLN A 16 9.22 -1.45 -6.95
CA GLN A 16 8.88 -2.39 -8.01
C GLN A 16 9.34 -3.79 -7.62
N ILE A 17 8.45 -4.79 -7.70
CA ILE A 17 8.72 -6.20 -7.39
C ILE A 17 8.11 -7.03 -8.51
N ASN A 18 8.87 -7.96 -9.11
CA ASN A 18 8.42 -8.81 -10.22
C ASN A 18 7.71 -8.01 -11.32
N ASN A 19 8.33 -6.91 -11.76
CA ASN A 19 7.79 -5.95 -12.73
C ASN A 19 6.48 -5.21 -12.34
N VAL A 20 5.88 -5.47 -11.18
CA VAL A 20 4.70 -4.76 -10.68
C VAL A 20 5.12 -3.56 -9.83
N LYS A 21 4.56 -2.38 -10.12
CA LYS A 21 4.80 -1.12 -9.40
C LYS A 21 3.84 -0.97 -8.22
N PHE A 22 4.36 -0.75 -7.02
CA PHE A 22 3.60 -0.66 -5.79
C PHE A 22 3.62 0.74 -5.16
N GLU A 23 2.48 1.17 -4.61
CA GLU A 23 2.43 2.15 -3.52
C GLU A 23 2.61 1.41 -2.19
N LEU A 24 3.59 1.79 -1.38
CA LEU A 24 3.89 1.18 -0.08
C LEU A 24 3.27 2.02 1.04
N LYS A 25 2.47 1.40 1.90
CA LYS A 25 1.96 2.03 3.12
C LYS A 25 2.40 1.26 4.35
N THR A 26 2.94 1.97 5.32
CA THR A 26 3.23 1.43 6.64
C THR A 26 2.22 1.95 7.64
N ALA A 27 1.90 1.13 8.64
CA ALA A 27 1.07 1.53 9.77
C ALA A 27 1.50 0.77 11.03
N THR A 28 1.53 1.46 12.17
CA THR A 28 1.74 0.83 13.47
C THR A 28 0.41 0.33 14.01
N GLU A 29 0.43 -0.81 14.71
CA GLU A 29 -0.71 -1.32 15.45
C GLU A 29 -1.17 -0.30 16.50
N ASP A 30 -2.47 0.03 16.49
CA ASP A 30 -3.09 0.85 17.52
C ASP A 30 -3.47 0.05 18.78
N THR A 31 -3.98 0.74 19.80
CA THR A 31 -4.40 0.10 21.06
C THR A 31 -5.58 -0.88 20.92
N HIS A 32 -6.22 -0.93 19.75
CA HIS A 32 -7.35 -1.82 19.43
C HIS A 32 -6.96 -2.91 18.43
N GLY A 33 -5.66 -3.10 18.17
CA GLY A 33 -5.17 -4.13 17.25
C GLY A 33 -5.45 -3.85 15.78
N LYS A 34 -5.60 -2.56 15.41
CA LYS A 34 -5.85 -2.13 14.03
C LYS A 34 -4.69 -1.38 13.43
N PHE A 35 -4.60 -1.43 12.10
CA PHE A 35 -3.64 -0.72 11.28
C PHE A 35 -4.38 0.26 10.39
N GLN A 36 -3.94 1.52 10.35
CA GLN A 36 -4.55 2.57 9.53
C GLN A 36 -3.59 2.97 8.40
N PHE A 37 -3.79 2.40 7.23
CA PHE A 37 -3.00 2.71 6.04
C PHE A 37 -3.55 3.97 5.37
N ASN A 38 -2.91 5.09 5.66
CA ASN A 38 -3.35 6.42 5.24
C ASN A 38 -2.83 6.82 3.86
N HIS A 39 -3.50 7.81 3.26
CA HIS A 39 -3.09 8.47 2.02
C HIS A 39 -2.90 7.53 0.83
N LEU A 40 -3.78 6.54 0.68
CA LEU A 40 -3.90 5.77 -0.56
C LEU A 40 -4.42 6.71 -1.66
N ARG A 41 -3.70 6.81 -2.79
CA ARG A 41 -3.98 7.80 -3.84
C ARG A 41 -4.22 7.16 -5.20
N TYR A 42 -5.47 7.04 -5.61
CA TYR A 42 -5.83 6.33 -6.86
C TYR A 42 -5.39 7.06 -8.13
N HIS A 43 -5.10 8.35 -8.07
CA HIS A 43 -4.64 9.10 -9.25
C HIS A 43 -3.16 8.83 -9.60
N ARG A 44 -2.39 8.18 -8.71
CA ARG A 44 -0.97 7.90 -8.99
C ARG A 44 -0.79 6.67 -9.90
N GLU A 45 0.28 6.68 -10.67
CA GLU A 45 0.64 5.59 -11.58
C GLU A 45 1.38 4.45 -10.85
N TYR A 46 0.62 3.65 -10.13
CA TYR A 46 1.03 2.34 -9.62
C TYR A 46 0.00 1.27 -10.01
N GLN A 47 0.38 0.00 -9.90
CA GLN A 47 -0.48 -1.14 -10.25
C GLN A 47 -1.13 -1.76 -9.01
N ALA A 48 -0.42 -1.77 -7.88
CA ALA A 48 -0.89 -2.37 -6.64
C ALA A 48 -0.45 -1.58 -5.40
N VAL A 49 -1.04 -1.93 -4.26
CA VAL A 49 -0.68 -1.39 -2.95
C VAL A 49 -0.10 -2.52 -2.11
N LEU A 50 1.03 -2.26 -1.47
CA LEU A 50 1.59 -3.11 -0.42
C LEU A 50 1.41 -2.38 0.92
N CYS A 51 0.63 -2.99 1.82
CA CYS A 51 0.42 -2.48 3.16
C CYS A 51 1.24 -3.30 4.16
N LEU A 52 2.10 -2.67 4.95
CA LEU A 52 2.94 -3.27 5.98
C LEU A 52 2.54 -2.77 7.37
N GLY A 53 1.90 -3.64 8.14
CA GLY A 53 1.54 -3.42 9.54
C GLY A 53 2.68 -3.79 10.49
N VAL A 54 3.03 -2.91 11.41
CA VAL A 54 4.07 -3.12 12.42
C VAL A 54 3.42 -3.27 13.79
N SER A 55 3.56 -4.45 14.38
CA SER A 55 3.18 -4.76 15.77
C SER A 55 4.45 -4.88 16.63
N PRO A 56 4.36 -4.78 17.98
CA PRO A 56 5.53 -4.88 18.85
C PRO A 56 6.40 -6.12 18.62
N ASN A 57 5.79 -7.28 18.31
CA ASN A 57 6.49 -8.56 18.19
C ASN A 57 6.32 -9.23 16.81
N ALA A 58 5.71 -8.55 15.84
CA ALA A 58 5.35 -9.16 14.56
C ALA A 58 5.19 -8.12 13.46
N LEU A 59 5.40 -8.56 12.23
CA LEU A 59 5.11 -7.78 11.03
C LEU A 59 4.00 -8.49 10.25
N TYR A 60 3.05 -7.69 9.79
CA TYR A 60 1.92 -8.13 8.99
C TYR A 60 1.92 -7.40 7.67
N PHE A 61 1.39 -8.01 6.62
CA PHE A 61 1.24 -7.34 5.33
C PHE A 61 0.02 -7.83 4.58
N ASN A 62 -0.42 -7.05 3.60
CA ASN A 62 -1.30 -7.55 2.56
C ASN A 62 -1.09 -6.75 1.27
N LEU A 63 -1.54 -7.33 0.17
CA LEU A 63 -1.38 -6.85 -1.19
C LEU A 63 -2.76 -6.69 -1.81
N TRP A 64 -2.99 -5.58 -2.50
CA TRP A 64 -4.22 -5.38 -3.25
C TRP A 64 -3.90 -4.73 -4.58
N SER A 65 -4.55 -5.20 -5.65
CA SER A 65 -4.47 -4.47 -6.91
C SER A 65 -5.15 -3.12 -6.75
N LYS A 66 -4.79 -2.16 -7.59
CA LYS A 66 -5.49 -0.87 -7.64
C LYS A 66 -6.99 -1.07 -7.89
N ALA A 67 -7.37 -2.06 -8.69
CA ALA A 67 -8.75 -2.44 -8.92
C ALA A 67 -9.45 -2.92 -7.63
N ASP A 68 -8.83 -3.83 -6.86
CA ASP A 68 -9.38 -4.33 -5.59
C ASP A 68 -9.63 -3.20 -4.57
N ILE A 69 -8.73 -2.21 -4.56
CA ILE A 69 -8.88 -1.00 -3.75
C ILE A 69 -10.09 -0.20 -4.26
N THR A 70 -10.13 0.18 -5.53
CA THR A 70 -11.21 1.04 -6.08
C THR A 70 -12.60 0.40 -6.08
N THR A 71 -12.68 -0.93 -6.14
CA THR A 71 -13.94 -1.70 -6.12
C THR A 71 -14.41 -2.04 -4.70
N GLY A 72 -13.61 -1.72 -3.68
CA GLY A 72 -13.95 -1.99 -2.27
C GLY A 72 -13.69 -3.42 -1.82
N LYS A 73 -13.14 -4.30 -2.67
CA LYS A 73 -12.74 -5.67 -2.30
C LYS A 73 -11.64 -5.67 -1.23
N ALA A 74 -10.75 -4.67 -1.25
CA ALA A 74 -9.77 -4.47 -0.19
C ALA A 74 -10.40 -4.07 1.15
N GLY A 75 -11.68 -3.68 1.18
CA GLY A 75 -12.42 -3.21 2.35
C GLY A 75 -12.97 -1.81 2.16
N LYS A 76 -13.72 -1.33 3.16
CA LYS A 76 -14.32 0.01 3.14
C LYS A 76 -13.24 1.08 3.27
N LEU A 77 -13.16 1.94 2.26
CA LEU A 77 -12.24 3.07 2.24
C LEU A 77 -12.92 4.31 2.81
N VAL A 78 -12.18 5.06 3.61
CA VAL A 78 -12.66 6.32 4.21
C VAL A 78 -11.93 7.48 3.55
N SER A 79 -12.66 8.43 2.95
CA SER A 79 -12.06 9.66 2.42
C SER A 79 -11.41 10.45 3.54
N MET A 80 -10.17 10.89 3.34
CA MET A 80 -9.40 11.68 4.30
C MET A 80 -9.48 13.19 4.04
N GLU A 81 -10.09 13.64 2.95
CA GLU A 81 -10.21 15.05 2.58
C GLU A 81 -11.64 15.44 2.19
N LYS A 82 -12.01 16.72 2.45
CA LYS A 82 -13.29 17.33 2.07
C LYS A 82 -13.28 17.96 0.66
N SER A 83 -12.12 18.27 0.10
CA SER A 83 -12.02 18.87 -1.24
C SER A 83 -10.62 18.74 -1.81
N THR A 84 -10.53 18.35 -3.09
CA THR A 84 -9.43 18.52 -4.06
C THR A 84 -8.34 17.45 -4.21
N SER A 85 -8.02 16.60 -3.23
CA SER A 85 -7.15 15.42 -3.49
C SER A 85 -7.72 14.16 -2.86
N ALA A 86 -8.31 13.29 -3.69
CA ALA A 86 -8.90 12.03 -3.26
C ALA A 86 -7.83 11.11 -2.65
N SER A 87 -7.68 11.20 -1.33
CA SER A 87 -6.82 10.36 -0.52
C SER A 87 -7.67 9.59 0.48
N TYR A 88 -7.35 8.31 0.63
CA TYR A 88 -8.19 7.38 1.36
C TYR A 88 -7.41 6.69 2.46
N LYS A 89 -8.14 6.28 3.50
CA LYS A 89 -7.67 5.44 4.58
C LYS A 89 -8.28 4.05 4.45
N LEU A 90 -7.42 3.04 4.55
CA LEU A 90 -7.80 1.64 4.69
C LEU A 90 -7.45 1.16 6.10
N THR A 91 -8.44 0.71 6.86
CA THR A 91 -8.25 0.17 8.21
C THR A 91 -8.34 -1.35 8.18
N LYS A 92 -7.40 -2.03 8.84
CA LYS A 92 -7.29 -3.49 8.85
C LYS A 92 -6.97 -4.03 10.24
N SER A 93 -7.48 -5.21 10.57
CA SER A 93 -7.04 -6.03 11.72
C SER A 93 -5.83 -6.87 11.36
N LYS A 94 -5.22 -7.51 12.35
CA LYS A 94 -4.29 -8.63 12.14
C LYS A 94 -4.90 -9.74 11.27
N ASP A 95 -6.16 -10.11 11.54
CA ASP A 95 -6.86 -11.17 10.79
C ASP A 95 -7.11 -10.84 9.31
N ASP A 96 -7.07 -9.55 8.95
CA ASP A 96 -7.18 -9.12 7.56
C ASP A 96 -5.83 -9.10 6.83
N LEU A 97 -4.73 -9.40 7.51
CA LEU A 97 -3.38 -9.33 7.00
C LEU A 97 -2.67 -10.69 7.14
N PHE A 98 -1.70 -10.93 6.29
CA PHE A 98 -0.80 -12.07 6.38
C PHE A 98 0.37 -11.76 7.30
N HIS A 99 0.89 -12.77 7.98
CA HIS A 99 2.14 -12.64 8.72
C HIS A 99 3.32 -12.57 7.74
N LEU A 100 4.35 -11.77 8.03
CA LEU A 100 5.45 -11.50 7.07
C LEU A 100 6.21 -12.76 6.62
N ASN A 101 6.17 -13.85 7.39
CA ASN A 101 6.84 -15.11 7.04
C ASN A 101 6.33 -15.75 5.73
N VAL A 102 5.13 -15.40 5.27
CA VAL A 102 4.59 -15.88 3.98
C VAL A 102 4.75 -14.86 2.84
N PHE A 103 5.55 -13.80 3.03
CA PHE A 103 5.68 -12.71 2.06
C PHE A 103 6.12 -13.17 0.67
N GLU A 104 7.21 -13.95 0.60
CA GLU A 104 7.78 -14.41 -0.67
C GLU A 104 6.77 -15.21 -1.50
N GLN A 105 6.04 -16.13 -0.83
CA GLN A 105 4.99 -16.90 -1.48
C GLN A 105 3.88 -15.98 -2.00
N LYS A 106 3.35 -15.09 -1.15
CA LYS A 106 2.19 -14.26 -1.48
C LYS A 106 2.51 -13.19 -2.52
N ILE A 107 3.69 -12.57 -2.49
CA ILE A 107 4.08 -11.58 -3.50
C ILE A 107 4.24 -12.22 -4.87
N ARG A 108 4.79 -13.44 -4.93
CA ARG A 108 4.90 -14.19 -6.19
C ARG A 108 3.52 -14.59 -6.71
N GLU A 109 2.67 -15.20 -5.87
CA GLU A 109 1.28 -15.54 -6.23
C GLU A 109 0.54 -14.31 -6.78
N PHE A 110 0.62 -13.17 -6.08
CA PHE A 110 -0.06 -11.95 -6.47
C PHE A 110 0.48 -11.33 -7.77
N THR A 111 1.79 -11.37 -8.00
CA THR A 111 2.40 -10.73 -9.17
C THR A 111 2.24 -11.54 -10.45
N ASN A 112 2.04 -12.86 -10.36
CA ASN A 112 1.72 -13.70 -11.51
C ASN A 112 0.40 -13.30 -12.20
N ASP A 113 -0.54 -12.69 -11.48
CA ASP A 113 -1.82 -12.22 -12.04
C ASP A 113 -1.66 -10.98 -12.96
N PHE A 114 -0.45 -10.41 -13.04
CA PHE A 114 -0.12 -9.24 -13.85
C PHE A 114 0.76 -9.56 -15.07
N GLU A 115 1.18 -10.82 -15.24
CA GLU A 115 1.90 -11.33 -16.42
C GLU A 115 0.93 -11.69 -17.55
#